data_AF-A0A932YJV1-F1
#
_entry.id   AF-A0A932YJV1-F1
#
_cell.length_a   1.000
_cell.length_b   1.000
_cell.length_c   1.000
_cell.angle_alpha   90.00
_cell.angle_beta   90.00
_cell.angle_gamma   90.00
#
_symmetry.space_group_name_H-M   'P 1'
#
loop_
_entity.id
_entity.type
_entity.pdbx_description
1 polymer ?
#
loop_
_entity_poly.entity_id
_entity_poly.type
_entity_poly.pdbx_seq_one_letter_code
_entity_poly.pdbx_strand_id
1 'polypeptide(L)'
;MRRKQIAISFVGILGLLILLIIIILFNPYRLQSTLELASEHLYLGAILLVITRIVGIIVPIIPGGVVSFAVIPIFGWFVVYVVTAIGIFVGASVAFWLARIYREPLVARFVSLKRIHELEKEISGKKEFMAILAFRLFTVPVVDISSYIAGFTKISYKKFALATFLATLPEIATFYFGEAVYKRLFGKSIFLGVIALLIIGSIYFIIRRYRFKLKGKL
;
A
#
# COMPACT_ATOMS: atom_id res chain seq x y z
N MET A 1 -13.75 20.04 -24.87
CA MET A 1 -13.46 20.74 -23.58
C MET A 1 -14.31 20.26 -22.39
N ARG A 2 -15.64 20.14 -22.49
CA ARG A 2 -16.55 19.71 -21.39
C ARG A 2 -16.16 18.38 -20.71
N ARG A 3 -15.78 17.33 -21.46
CA ARG A 3 -15.39 16.02 -20.88
C ARG A 3 -14.12 16.08 -20.01
N LYS A 4 -13.11 16.90 -20.39
CA LYS A 4 -11.90 17.13 -19.57
C LYS A 4 -12.23 17.87 -18.27
N GLN A 5 -13.14 18.85 -18.31
CA GLN A 5 -13.58 19.58 -17.11
C GLN A 5 -14.41 18.72 -16.15
N ILE A 6 -15.23 17.81 -16.68
CA ILE A 6 -15.99 16.84 -15.87
C ILE A 6 -15.04 15.83 -15.22
N ALA A 7 -14.07 15.29 -15.96
CA ALA A 7 -13.07 14.37 -15.43
C ALA A 7 -12.20 15.01 -14.33
N ILE A 8 -11.74 16.26 -14.53
CA ILE A 8 -10.98 17.02 -13.52
C ILE A 8 -11.84 17.28 -12.27
N SER A 9 -13.12 17.58 -12.45
CA SER A 9 -14.04 17.80 -11.33
C SER A 9 -14.30 16.49 -10.56
N PHE A 10 -14.42 15.36 -11.26
CA PHE A 10 -14.65 14.05 -10.65
C PHE A 10 -13.43 13.56 -9.87
N VAL A 11 -12.22 13.69 -10.43
CA VAL A 11 -10.95 13.38 -9.73
C VAL A 11 -10.77 14.28 -8.51
N GLY A 12 -11.13 15.57 -8.60
CA GLY A 12 -11.10 16.50 -7.46
C GLY A 12 -12.10 16.12 -6.36
N ILE A 13 -13.31 15.71 -6.72
CA ILE A 13 -14.34 15.26 -5.76
C ILE A 13 -13.93 13.94 -5.11
N LEU A 14 -13.39 12.99 -5.87
CA LEU A 14 -12.90 11.71 -5.35
C LEU A 14 -11.72 11.93 -4.39
N GLY A 15 -10.78 12.82 -4.73
CA GLY A 15 -9.69 13.22 -3.85
C GLY A 15 -10.18 13.88 -2.56
N LEU A 16 -11.18 14.76 -2.64
CA LEU A 16 -11.81 15.38 -1.47
C LEU A 16 -12.56 14.38 -0.59
N LEU A 17 -13.26 13.41 -1.18
CA LEU A 17 -13.96 12.35 -0.44
C LEU A 17 -12.98 11.41 0.28
N ILE A 18 -11.90 11.00 -0.40
CA ILE A 18 -10.83 10.19 0.21
C ILE A 18 -10.20 10.96 1.38
N LEU A 19 -9.93 12.26 1.19
CA LEU A 19 -9.37 13.11 2.22
C LEU A 19 -10.33 13.30 3.41
N LEU A 20 -11.64 13.44 3.15
CA LEU A 20 -12.67 13.54 4.19
C LEU A 20 -12.77 12.23 5.00
N ILE A 21 -12.71 11.08 4.34
CA ILE A 21 -12.71 9.76 4.98
C ILE A 21 -11.48 9.61 5.87
N ILE A 22 -10.30 10.00 5.38
CA ILE A 22 -9.04 10.03 6.16
C ILE A 22 -9.22 10.93 7.40
N ILE A 23 -9.76 12.14 7.25
CA ILE A 23 -9.98 13.08 8.36
C ILE A 23 -10.96 12.51 9.40
N ILE A 24 -12.03 11.84 8.98
CA ILE A 24 -13.01 11.24 9.89
C ILE A 24 -12.40 10.05 10.65
N LEU A 25 -11.66 9.17 9.96
CA LEU A 25 -11.03 8.00 10.56
C LEU A 25 -9.87 8.37 11.50
N PHE A 26 -9.13 9.43 11.19
CA PHE A 26 -7.97 9.89 11.98
C PHE A 26 -8.27 11.12 12.83
N ASN A 27 -9.55 11.36 13.14
CA ASN A 27 -9.95 12.48 14.00
C ASN A 27 -9.42 12.28 15.44
N PRO A 28 -8.50 13.12 15.94
CA PRO A 28 -7.86 12.93 17.24
C PRO A 28 -8.84 13.02 18.43
N TYR A 29 -10.04 13.56 18.25
CA TYR A 29 -11.09 13.62 19.27
C TYR A 29 -11.92 12.33 19.36
N ARG A 30 -12.04 11.57 18.26
CA ARG A 30 -12.66 10.24 18.26
C ARG A 30 -11.64 9.12 18.45
N LEU A 31 -10.39 9.39 18.08
CA LEU A 31 -9.30 8.42 18.10
C LEU A 31 -9.18 7.75 19.47
N GLN A 32 -9.29 8.49 20.59
CA GLN A 32 -9.23 7.89 21.93
C GLN A 32 -10.33 6.83 22.16
N SER A 33 -11.58 7.15 21.81
CA SER A 33 -12.72 6.23 21.95
C SER A 33 -12.71 5.06 20.97
N THR A 34 -12.25 5.25 19.73
CA THR A 34 -12.05 4.14 18.78
C THR A 34 -10.84 3.29 19.13
N LEU A 35 -9.80 3.89 19.72
CA LEU A 35 -8.64 3.17 20.26
C LEU A 35 -9.04 2.30 21.44
N GLU A 36 -9.85 2.81 22.38
CA GLU A 36 -10.35 2.05 23.51
C GLU A 36 -11.15 0.82 23.06
N LEU A 37 -12.16 1.00 22.19
CA LEU A 37 -12.94 -0.12 21.64
C LEU A 37 -12.10 -1.11 20.82
N ALA A 38 -11.11 -0.63 20.04
CA ALA A 38 -10.23 -1.51 19.29
C ALA A 38 -9.21 -2.24 20.19
N SER A 39 -8.81 -1.61 21.30
CA SER A 39 -7.86 -2.17 22.27
C SER A 39 -8.44 -3.32 23.09
N GLU A 40 -9.77 -3.39 23.23
CA GLU A 40 -10.44 -4.54 23.84
C GLU A 40 -10.31 -5.82 23.00
N HIS A 41 -10.04 -5.70 21.69
CA HIS A 41 -10.00 -6.83 20.75
C HIS A 41 -8.69 -6.88 19.94
N LEU A 42 -7.56 -6.58 20.58
CA LEU A 42 -6.25 -6.52 19.93
C LEU A 42 -5.90 -7.82 19.15
N TYR A 43 -6.21 -8.99 19.70
CA TYR A 43 -5.95 -10.26 19.03
C TYR A 43 -6.72 -10.41 17.72
N LEU A 44 -8.02 -10.06 17.72
CA LEU A 44 -8.87 -10.14 16.53
C LEU A 44 -8.40 -9.14 15.47
N GLY A 45 -8.06 -7.91 15.86
CA GLY A 45 -7.55 -6.90 14.95
C GLY A 45 -6.21 -7.28 14.32
N ALA A 46 -5.30 -7.90 15.08
CA ALA A 46 -4.05 -8.42 14.53
C ALA A 46 -4.30 -9.55 13.50
N ILE A 47 -5.21 -10.49 13.80
CA ILE A 47 -5.59 -11.57 12.87
C ILE A 47 -6.17 -10.99 11.58
N LEU A 48 -7.10 -10.04 11.69
CA LEU A 48 -7.70 -9.37 10.53
C LEU A 48 -6.64 -8.63 9.70
N LEU A 49 -5.64 -8.02 10.34
CA LEU A 49 -4.53 -7.39 9.65
C LEU A 49 -3.71 -8.42 8.85
N VAL A 50 -3.37 -9.58 9.45
CA VAL A 50 -2.68 -10.66 8.71
C VAL A 50 -3.50 -11.10 7.51
N ILE A 51 -4.79 -11.40 7.70
CA ILE A 51 -5.69 -11.86 6.64
C ILE A 51 -5.75 -10.81 5.52
N THR A 52 -5.92 -9.54 5.88
CA THR A 52 -5.98 -8.45 4.90
C THR A 52 -4.67 -8.32 4.12
N ARG A 53 -3.51 -8.53 4.76
CA ARG A 53 -2.22 -8.52 4.05
C ARG A 53 -2.04 -9.71 3.13
N ILE A 54 -2.44 -10.91 3.56
CA ILE A 54 -2.42 -12.11 2.71
C ILE A 54 -3.30 -11.89 1.49
N VAL A 55 -4.55 -11.47 1.69
CA VAL A 55 -5.51 -11.22 0.62
C VAL A 55 -5.04 -10.11 -0.31
N GLY A 56 -4.50 -9.01 0.23
CA GLY A 56 -3.98 -7.89 -0.56
C GLY A 56 -2.81 -8.29 -1.46
N ILE A 57 -1.98 -9.25 -1.04
CA ILE A 57 -0.88 -9.75 -1.88
C ILE A 57 -1.39 -10.71 -2.96
N ILE A 58 -2.32 -11.59 -2.62
CA ILE A 58 -2.88 -12.55 -3.58
C ILE A 58 -3.73 -11.81 -4.62
N VAL A 59 -4.55 -10.85 -4.15
CA VAL A 59 -5.48 -10.05 -4.94
C VAL A 59 -5.19 -8.56 -4.68
N PRO A 60 -4.30 -7.93 -5.47
CA PRO A 60 -3.85 -6.54 -5.26
C PRO A 60 -4.89 -5.50 -5.64
N ILE A 61 -6.00 -5.48 -4.90
CA ILE A 61 -7.08 -4.50 -5.04
C ILE A 61 -6.74 -3.24 -4.24
N ILE A 62 -6.12 -3.42 -3.07
CA ILE A 62 -5.87 -2.36 -2.09
C ILE A 62 -4.38 -2.34 -1.73
N PRO A 63 -3.69 -1.18 -1.79
CA PRO A 63 -2.32 -1.05 -1.32
C PRO A 63 -2.22 -1.42 0.17
N GLY A 64 -1.67 -2.60 0.47
CA GLY A 64 -1.64 -3.13 1.84
C GLY A 64 -0.86 -2.26 2.83
N GLY A 65 0.09 -1.45 2.36
CA GLY A 65 0.82 -0.49 3.18
C GLY A 65 -0.10 0.53 3.84
N VAL A 66 -1.10 1.07 3.13
CA VAL A 66 -2.03 2.08 3.67
C VAL A 66 -2.81 1.53 4.86
N VAL A 67 -3.27 0.28 4.75
CA VAL A 67 -4.00 -0.42 5.82
C VAL A 67 -3.09 -0.61 7.04
N SER A 68 -1.85 -1.07 6.84
CA SER A 68 -0.89 -1.24 7.94
C SER A 68 -0.59 0.09 8.64
N PHE A 69 -0.37 1.19 7.91
CA PHE A 69 -0.13 2.51 8.52
C PHE A 69 -1.32 3.01 9.35
N ALA A 70 -2.54 2.75 8.89
CA ALA A 70 -3.76 3.23 9.54
C ALA A 70 -3.94 2.67 10.97
N VAL A 71 -3.42 1.48 11.24
CA VAL A 71 -3.61 0.78 12.51
C VAL A 71 -2.43 0.91 13.48
N ILE A 72 -1.34 1.57 13.07
CA ILE A 72 -0.19 1.90 13.94
C ILE A 72 -0.61 2.57 15.27
N PRO A 73 -1.54 3.54 15.29
CA PRO A 73 -1.93 4.19 16.55
C PRO A 73 -2.60 3.23 17.54
N ILE A 74 -3.21 2.15 17.04
CA ILE A 74 -3.96 1.15 17.83
C ILE A 74 -3.00 0.11 18.42
N PHE A 75 -2.13 -0.45 17.58
CA PHE A 75 -1.30 -1.60 17.96
C PHE A 75 0.14 -1.21 18.33
N GLY A 76 0.55 0.01 18.03
CA GLY A 76 1.95 0.43 18.05
C GLY A 76 2.72 -0.07 16.83
N TRP A 77 3.75 0.67 16.43
CA TRP A 77 4.50 0.38 15.20
C TRP A 77 5.09 -1.04 15.16
N PHE A 78 5.57 -1.54 16.30
CA PHE A 78 6.28 -2.82 16.35
C PHE A 78 5.34 -4.00 16.11
N VAL A 79 4.17 -4.00 16.76
CA VAL A 79 3.15 -5.04 16.56
C VAL A 79 2.65 -5.00 15.12
N VAL A 80 2.33 -3.81 14.60
CA VAL A 80 1.92 -3.65 13.20
C VAL A 80 2.98 -4.19 12.24
N TYR A 81 4.26 -3.88 12.48
CA TYR A 81 5.35 -4.39 11.67
C TYR A 81 5.40 -5.92 11.68
N VAL A 82 5.41 -6.55 12.85
CA VAL A 82 5.51 -8.02 12.98
C VAL A 82 4.33 -8.71 12.30
N VAL A 83 3.11 -8.26 12.60
CA VAL A 83 1.87 -8.83 12.04
C VAL A 83 1.83 -8.63 10.52
N THR A 84 2.25 -7.47 10.04
CA THR A 84 2.36 -7.16 8.61
C THR A 84 3.41 -8.03 7.94
N ALA A 85 4.59 -8.20 8.54
CA ALA A 85 5.67 -9.02 7.99
C ALA A 85 5.25 -10.49 7.87
N ILE A 86 4.50 -11.02 8.85
CA ILE A 86 3.91 -12.36 8.78
C ILE A 86 2.94 -12.46 7.61
N GLY A 87 2.00 -11.51 7.50
CA GLY A 87 1.05 -11.47 6.39
C GLY A 87 1.74 -11.36 5.03
N ILE A 88 2.80 -10.56 4.94
CA ILE A 88 3.62 -10.44 3.73
C ILE A 88 4.27 -11.76 3.37
N PHE A 89 4.91 -12.41 4.34
CA PHE A 89 5.63 -13.65 4.11
C PHE A 89 4.67 -14.77 3.67
N VAL A 90 3.53 -14.92 4.34
CA VAL A 90 2.51 -15.93 3.99
C VAL A 90 1.89 -15.64 2.64
N GLY A 91 1.40 -14.41 2.41
CA GLY A 91 0.79 -14.02 1.14
C GLY A 91 1.75 -14.16 -0.04
N ALA A 92 2.99 -13.72 0.13
CA ALA A 92 4.03 -13.82 -0.90
C ALA A 92 4.38 -15.28 -1.22
N SER A 93 4.38 -16.14 -0.21
CA SER A 93 4.61 -17.58 -0.38
C SER A 93 3.48 -18.25 -1.16
N VAL A 94 2.22 -17.92 -0.85
CA VAL A 94 1.06 -18.42 -1.59
C VAL A 94 1.11 -17.96 -3.05
N ALA A 95 1.32 -16.66 -3.29
CA ALA A 95 1.43 -16.09 -4.64
C ALA A 95 2.58 -16.73 -5.45
N PHE A 96 3.74 -16.96 -4.82
CA PHE A 96 4.86 -17.64 -5.43
C PHE A 96 4.49 -19.06 -5.89
N TRP A 97 3.86 -19.86 -5.01
CA TRP A 97 3.50 -21.23 -5.33
C TRP A 97 2.38 -21.32 -6.36
N LEU A 98 1.40 -20.43 -6.31
CA LEU A 98 0.38 -20.32 -7.35
C LEU A 98 1.02 -20.07 -8.72
N ALA A 99 1.90 -19.07 -8.83
CA ALA A 99 2.63 -18.82 -10.08
C ALA A 99 3.50 -20.01 -10.51
N ARG A 100 4.17 -20.68 -9.56
CA ARG A 100 5.03 -21.84 -9.83
C ARG A 100 4.25 -23.03 -10.41
N ILE A 101 3.05 -23.30 -9.90
CA ILE A 101 2.17 -24.37 -10.38
C ILE A 101 1.69 -24.08 -11.80
N TYR A 102 1.27 -22.84 -12.08
CA TYR A 102 0.73 -22.47 -13.39
C TYR A 102 1.79 -22.06 -14.42
N ARG A 103 3.08 -22.10 -14.08
CA ARG A 103 4.13 -21.54 -14.94
C ARG A 103 4.21 -22.19 -16.32
N GLU A 104 4.24 -23.53 -16.42
CA GLU A 104 4.48 -24.22 -17.69
C GLU A 104 3.29 -24.04 -18.66
N PRO A 105 2.02 -24.19 -18.21
CA PRO A 105 0.86 -23.84 -19.03
C PRO A 105 0.85 -22.39 -19.51
N LEU A 106 1.31 -21.44 -18.69
CA LEU A 106 1.37 -20.02 -19.04
C LEU A 106 2.52 -19.70 -20.00
N VAL A 107 3.71 -20.25 -19.79
CA VAL A 107 4.87 -20.08 -20.69
C VAL A 107 4.54 -20.58 -22.10
N ALA A 108 3.80 -21.68 -22.22
CA ALA A 108 3.35 -22.20 -23.51
C ALA A 108 2.38 -21.25 -24.25
N ARG A 109 1.67 -20.37 -23.53
CA ARG A 109 0.65 -19.47 -24.09
C ARG A 109 1.12 -18.02 -24.29
N PHE A 110 2.11 -17.56 -23.54
CA PHE A 110 2.56 -16.16 -23.54
C PHE A 110 4.02 -16.00 -23.98
N VAL A 111 4.23 -15.31 -25.10
CA VAL A 111 5.56 -15.03 -25.68
C VAL A 111 6.48 -14.28 -24.70
N SER A 112 5.93 -13.36 -23.91
CA SER A 112 6.69 -12.60 -22.90
C SER A 112 7.29 -13.50 -21.81
N LEU A 113 6.54 -14.51 -21.34
CA LEU A 113 7.02 -15.45 -20.33
C LEU A 113 8.13 -16.36 -20.88
N LYS A 114 8.06 -16.72 -22.17
CA LYS A 114 9.13 -17.47 -22.83
C LYS A 114 10.46 -16.70 -22.84
N ARG A 115 10.43 -15.40 -23.12
CA ARG A 115 11.61 -14.52 -23.08
C ARG A 115 12.19 -14.39 -21.67
N ILE A 116 11.35 -14.33 -20.64
CA ILE A 116 11.79 -14.32 -19.23
C ILE A 116 12.53 -15.63 -18.90
N HIS A 117 11.99 -16.78 -19.34
CA HIS A 117 12.61 -18.08 -19.14
C HIS A 117 13.97 -18.25 -19.87
N GLU A 118 14.15 -17.58 -21.00
CA GLU A 118 15.43 -17.51 -21.70
C GLU A 118 16.45 -16.63 -20.96
N LEU A 119 16.05 -15.45 -20.51
CA LEU A 119 16.88 -14.54 -19.70
C LEU A 119 17.35 -15.17 -18.38
N GLU A 120 16.54 -16.04 -17.79
CA GLU A 120 16.93 -16.79 -16.59
C GLU A 120 18.10 -17.74 -16.80
N LYS A 121 18.34 -18.22 -18.03
CA LYS A 121 19.53 -19.03 -18.32
C LYS A 121 20.81 -18.20 -18.25
N GLU A 122 20.71 -16.89 -18.46
CA GLU A 122 21.85 -15.95 -18.43
C GLU A 122 22.16 -15.44 -17.02
N ILE A 123 21.16 -15.38 -16.13
CA ILE A 123 21.31 -14.90 -14.76
C ILE A 123 21.34 -16.09 -13.79
N SER A 124 22.53 -16.51 -13.38
CA SER A 124 22.70 -17.66 -12.47
C SER A 124 23.32 -17.31 -11.10
N GLY A 125 23.09 -18.19 -10.13
CA GLY A 125 23.78 -18.17 -8.84
C GLY A 125 23.46 -16.95 -7.96
N LYS A 126 24.49 -16.16 -7.64
CA LYS A 126 24.39 -14.96 -6.78
C LYS A 126 23.68 -13.78 -7.47
N LYS A 127 23.83 -13.64 -8.79
CA LYS A 127 23.23 -12.52 -9.55
C LYS A 127 21.70 -12.63 -9.56
N GLU A 128 21.17 -13.84 -9.62
CA GLU A 128 19.74 -14.13 -9.54
C GLU A 128 19.12 -13.69 -8.20
N PHE A 129 19.76 -14.06 -7.09
CA PHE A 129 19.30 -13.68 -5.75
C PHE A 129 19.32 -12.16 -5.55
N MET A 130 20.43 -11.51 -5.94
CA MET A 130 20.57 -10.06 -5.82
C MET A 130 19.55 -9.31 -6.69
N ALA A 131 19.27 -9.80 -7.90
CA ALA A 131 18.27 -9.20 -8.77
C ALA A 131 16.88 -9.24 -8.14
N ILE A 132 16.49 -10.36 -7.54
CA ILE A 132 15.18 -10.50 -6.88
C ILE A 132 15.12 -9.72 -5.57
N LEU A 133 16.18 -9.72 -4.77
CA LEU A 133 16.25 -8.88 -3.58
C LEU A 133 16.12 -7.40 -3.93
N ALA A 134 16.89 -6.92 -4.91
CA ALA A 134 16.81 -5.54 -5.38
C ALA A 134 15.41 -5.23 -5.90
N PHE A 135 14.84 -6.09 -6.75
CA PHE A 135 13.49 -5.91 -7.25
C PHE A 135 12.48 -5.77 -6.10
N ARG A 136 12.52 -6.65 -5.10
CA ARG A 136 11.62 -6.57 -3.93
C ARG A 136 11.82 -5.32 -3.09
N LEU A 137 13.05 -4.85 -2.92
CA LEU A 137 13.36 -3.61 -2.21
C LEU A 137 12.86 -2.36 -2.93
N PHE A 138 12.85 -2.35 -4.26
CA PHE A 138 12.37 -1.20 -5.04
C PHE A 138 10.86 -1.27 -5.35
N THR A 139 10.25 -2.46 -5.31
CA THR A 139 8.80 -2.65 -5.50
C THR A 139 8.01 -2.63 -4.19
N VAL A 140 8.50 -1.97 -3.13
CA VAL A 140 7.78 -1.87 -1.84
C VAL A 140 6.33 -1.32 -1.95
N PRO A 141 5.93 -0.51 -2.95
CA PRO A 141 4.52 -0.20 -3.18
C PRO A 141 3.74 -1.25 -4.00
N VAL A 142 4.42 -2.23 -4.62
CA VAL A 142 3.87 -3.24 -5.56
C VAL A 142 4.32 -4.66 -5.17
N VAL A 143 4.53 -4.92 -3.87
CA VAL A 143 5.03 -6.19 -3.32
C VAL A 143 4.20 -7.38 -3.83
N ASP A 144 2.94 -7.11 -4.12
CA ASP A 144 1.94 -8.07 -4.56
C ASP A 144 2.29 -8.73 -5.91
N ILE A 145 2.77 -7.96 -6.90
CA ILE A 145 3.11 -8.51 -8.24
C ILE A 145 4.46 -9.22 -8.21
N SER A 146 5.41 -8.72 -7.41
CA SER A 146 6.78 -9.23 -7.40
C SER A 146 6.89 -10.70 -7.01
N SER A 147 5.97 -11.16 -6.16
CA SER A 147 5.90 -12.54 -5.69
C SER A 147 5.44 -13.50 -6.79
N TYR A 148 4.48 -13.08 -7.62
CA TYR A 148 4.07 -13.84 -8.80
C TYR A 148 5.18 -13.91 -9.85
N ILE A 149 5.86 -12.78 -10.11
CA ILE A 149 7.00 -12.75 -11.05
C ILE A 149 8.06 -13.76 -10.63
N ALA A 150 8.46 -13.76 -9.36
CA ALA A 150 9.42 -14.73 -8.83
C ALA A 150 8.90 -16.19 -8.90
N GLY A 151 7.58 -16.41 -8.75
CA GLY A 151 6.97 -17.72 -8.91
C GLY A 151 7.05 -18.25 -10.35
N PHE A 152 6.95 -17.37 -11.35
CA PHE A 152 7.09 -17.73 -12.77
C PHE A 152 8.52 -18.04 -13.19
N THR A 153 9.52 -17.61 -12.41
CA THR A 153 10.92 -17.90 -12.71
C THR A 153 11.37 -19.29 -12.24
N LYS A 154 12.64 -19.63 -12.46
CA LYS A 154 13.28 -20.85 -11.92
C LYS A 154 13.84 -20.70 -10.51
N ILE A 155 13.76 -19.53 -9.89
CA ILE A 155 14.35 -19.33 -8.55
C ILE A 155 13.80 -20.35 -7.55
N SER A 156 14.66 -20.79 -6.64
CA SER A 156 14.23 -21.66 -5.54
C SER A 156 13.44 -20.87 -4.48
N TYR A 157 12.43 -21.52 -3.90
CA TYR A 157 11.62 -20.93 -2.84
C TYR A 157 12.48 -20.43 -1.66
N LYS A 158 13.57 -21.14 -1.31
CA LYS A 158 14.50 -20.72 -0.24
C LYS A 158 15.12 -19.36 -0.51
N LYS A 159 15.63 -19.14 -1.73
CA LYS A 159 16.21 -17.84 -2.13
C LYS A 159 15.14 -16.74 -2.13
N PHE A 160 13.95 -17.04 -2.63
CA PHE A 160 12.82 -16.13 -2.63
C PHE A 160 12.36 -15.74 -1.21
N ALA A 161 12.21 -16.72 -0.32
CA ALA A 161 11.81 -16.51 1.07
C ALA A 161 12.84 -15.67 1.82
N LEU A 162 14.14 -15.96 1.64
CA LEU A 162 15.20 -15.15 2.22
C LEU A 162 15.21 -13.72 1.67
N ALA A 163 15.06 -13.55 0.36
CA ALA A 163 14.97 -12.22 -0.25
C ALA A 163 13.75 -11.45 0.26
N THR A 164 12.62 -12.14 0.48
CA THR A 164 11.41 -11.56 1.04
C THR A 164 11.62 -11.08 2.47
N PHE A 165 12.22 -11.92 3.32
CA PHE A 165 12.54 -11.54 4.69
C PHE A 165 13.49 -10.34 4.76
N LEU A 166 14.56 -10.35 3.95
CA LEU A 166 15.50 -9.22 3.91
C LEU A 166 14.83 -7.94 3.37
N ALA A 167 13.91 -8.06 2.41
CA ALA A 167 13.16 -6.92 1.88
C ALA A 167 12.19 -6.31 2.90
N THR A 168 11.73 -7.09 3.89
CA THR A 168 10.88 -6.56 4.97
C THR A 168 11.66 -5.82 6.06
N LEU A 169 12.97 -6.02 6.20
CA LEU A 169 13.75 -5.38 7.27
C LEU A 169 13.78 -3.84 7.18
N PRO A 170 13.96 -3.22 6.00
CA PRO A 170 13.87 -1.76 5.88
C PRO A 170 12.51 -1.19 6.28
N GLU A 171 11.43 -1.99 6.19
CA GLU A 171 10.09 -1.56 6.60
C GLU A 171 10.02 -1.24 8.10
N ILE A 172 10.88 -1.84 8.93
CA ILE A 172 11.00 -1.51 10.37
C ILE A 172 11.14 0.00 10.56
N ALA A 173 12.06 0.62 9.81
CA ALA A 173 12.28 2.06 9.88
C ALA A 173 11.03 2.81 9.41
N THR A 174 10.38 2.35 8.34
CA THR A 174 9.17 2.97 7.81
C THR A 174 8.01 2.94 8.82
N PHE A 175 7.81 1.82 9.52
CA PHE A 175 6.79 1.70 10.57
C PHE A 175 7.13 2.54 11.79
N TYR A 176 8.39 2.51 12.25
CA TYR A 176 8.87 3.31 13.38
C TYR A 176 8.69 4.81 13.13
N PHE A 177 9.21 5.31 12.00
CA PHE A 177 9.03 6.72 11.61
C PHE A 177 7.57 7.01 11.29
N GLY A 178 6.80 6.06 10.80
CA GLY A 178 5.37 6.16 10.58
C GLY A 178 4.60 6.56 11.83
N GLU A 179 4.90 5.94 12.97
CA GLU A 179 4.30 6.30 14.25
C GLU A 179 4.73 7.69 14.72
N ALA A 180 6.02 8.03 14.56
CA ALA A 180 6.53 9.36 14.91
C ALA A 180 5.86 10.46 14.06
N VAL A 181 5.72 10.21 12.75
CA VAL A 181 4.98 11.06 11.81
C VAL A 181 3.52 11.13 12.21
N TYR A 182 2.91 10.02 12.61
CA TYR A 182 1.51 9.99 13.02
C TYR A 182 1.27 10.89 14.24
N LYS A 183 2.09 10.73 15.28
CA LYS A 183 2.05 11.56 16.51
C LYS A 183 2.25 13.04 16.21
N ARG A 184 3.07 13.38 15.20
CA ARG A 184 3.36 14.76 14.80
C ARG A 184 2.28 15.36 13.90
N LEU A 185 1.93 14.70 12.79
CA LEU A 185 0.99 15.16 11.76
C LEU A 185 -0.49 15.03 12.13
N PHE A 186 -0.86 14.06 12.96
CA PHE A 186 -2.24 13.84 13.38
C PHE A 186 -2.45 14.19 14.87
N GLY A 187 -1.48 14.88 15.48
CA GLY A 187 -1.71 15.60 16.71
C GLY A 187 -2.81 16.66 16.53
N LYS A 188 -3.54 16.97 17.61
CA LYS A 188 -4.71 17.89 17.60
C LYS A 188 -4.44 19.18 16.82
N SER A 189 -3.22 19.74 16.92
CA SER A 189 -2.82 21.01 16.29
C SER A 189 -2.65 20.93 14.77
N ILE A 190 -2.06 19.84 14.24
CA ILE A 190 -1.82 19.71 12.79
C ILE A 190 -3.10 19.27 12.06
N PHE A 191 -3.94 18.45 12.70
CA PHE A 191 -5.26 18.08 12.19
C PHE A 191 -6.16 19.31 11.96
N LEU A 192 -6.18 20.25 12.90
CA LEU A 192 -6.90 21.52 12.75
C LEU A 192 -6.31 22.39 11.63
N GLY A 193 -4.99 22.39 11.46
CA GLY A 193 -4.31 23.12 10.38
C GLY A 193 -4.64 22.59 8.97
N VAL A 194 -4.72 21.26 8.80
CA VAL A 194 -5.11 20.64 7.53
C VAL A 194 -6.57 20.94 7.19
N ILE A 195 -7.49 20.87 8.16
CA ILE A 195 -8.90 21.26 7.97
C ILE A 195 -9.00 22.73 7.57
N ALA A 196 -8.27 23.63 8.25
CA ALA A 196 -8.26 25.05 7.91
C ALA A 196 -7.77 25.30 6.48
N LEU A 197 -6.68 24.65 6.04
CA LEU A 197 -6.17 24.79 4.68
C LEU A 197 -7.15 24.27 3.62
N LEU A 198 -7.92 23.22 3.92
CA LEU A 198 -8.95 22.70 3.02
C LEU A 198 -10.16 23.61 2.92
N ILE A 199 -10.57 24.23 4.03
CA ILE A 199 -11.63 25.25 4.02
C ILE A 199 -11.17 26.44 3.17
N ILE A 200 -9.95 26.93 3.36
CA ILE A 200 -9.38 28.03 2.57
C ILE A 200 -9.29 27.65 1.10
N GLY A 201 -8.77 26.46 0.77
CA GLY A 201 -8.68 25.95 -0.60
C GLY A 201 -10.03 25.77 -1.28
N SER A 202 -11.04 25.30 -0.54
CA SER A 202 -12.42 25.15 -1.02
C SER A 202 -13.08 26.49 -1.27
N ILE A 203 -12.92 27.46 -0.35
CA ILE A 203 -13.39 28.83 -0.51
C ILE A 203 -12.74 29.48 -1.73
N TYR A 204 -11.42 29.36 -1.89
CA TYR A 204 -10.69 29.87 -3.06
C TYR A 204 -11.21 29.27 -4.36
N PHE A 205 -11.41 27.94 -4.40
CA PHE A 205 -11.93 27.25 -5.58
C PHE A 205 -13.36 27.67 -5.93
N ILE A 206 -14.23 27.82 -4.92
CA ILE A 206 -15.61 28.30 -5.08
C ILE A 206 -15.61 29.73 -5.63
N ILE A 207 -14.84 30.65 -5.04
CA ILE A 207 -14.72 32.04 -5.51
C ILE A 207 -14.22 32.09 -6.95
N ARG A 208 -13.19 31.30 -7.28
CA ARG A 208 -12.65 31.23 -8.64
C ARG A 208 -13.68 30.71 -9.64
N ARG A 209 -14.51 29.73 -9.24
CA ARG A 209 -15.58 29.18 -10.07
C ARG A 209 -16.75 30.16 -10.27
N TYR A 210 -17.10 30.96 -9.26
CA TYR A 210 -18.08 32.04 -9.39
C TYR A 210 -17.56 33.19 -10.26
N ARG A 211 -16.29 33.61 -10.09
CA ARG A 211 -15.65 34.62 -10.95
C ARG A 211 -15.58 34.21 -12.42
N PHE A 212 -15.36 32.95 -12.72
CA PHE A 212 -15.37 32.43 -14.10
C PHE A 212 -16.77 32.42 -14.74
N LYS A 213 -17.85 32.21 -13.97
CA LYS A 213 -19.23 32.29 -14.47
C LYS A 213 -19.67 33.74 -14.76
N LEU A 214 -19.16 34.72 -14.01
CA LEU A 214 -19.46 36.14 -14.21
C LEU A 214 -18.78 36.71 -15.46
N LYS A 215 -17.54 36.30 -15.76
CA LYS A 215 -16.82 36.72 -16.99
C LYS A 215 -17.33 36.08 -18.29
N GLY A 216 -18.17 35.05 -18.22
CA GLY A 216 -18.80 34.43 -19.40
C GLY A 216 -20.21 34.96 -19.70
N LYS A 217 -20.66 36.00 -18.99
CA LYS A 217 -21.97 36.66 -19.16
C LYS A 217 -21.86 38.14 -19.59
N LEU A 218 -20.63 38.64 -19.75
CA LEU A 218 -20.28 39.91 -20.41
C LEU A 218 -19.72 39.56 -21.79
#